data_AF-A0A957BU05-F1
#
_entry.id   AF-A0A957BU05-F1
#
_cell.length_a   1.000
_cell.length_b   1.000
_cell.length_c   1.000
_cell.angle_alpha   90.00
_cell.angle_beta   90.00
_cell.angle_gamma   90.00
#
_symmetry.space_group_name_H-M   'P 1'
#
loop_
_entity.id
_entity.type
_entity.pdbx_description
1 polymer ?
#
loop_
_entity_poly.entity_id
_entity_poly.type
_entity_poly.pdbx_seq_one_letter_code
_entity_poly.pdbx_strand_id
1 'polypeptide(L)'
;MPFIDAPSNFYLGRAVDPASGEVNKDDVVYYDSRDLTTHGLIVGMTGSGKTGLAIGLIEEAILDGVPAILVDPKGDLGNLLLTFPDFKPEDFQPWVQEDEARRDNVTVAELAAKKAEQWQKGLADWDITPERMKLLKESADFEMFIYTPGSESGIPVSILASLRAPKDGFDADPEANR
;
A
#
# COMPACT_ATOMS: atom_id res chain seq x y z
N MET A 1 1.60 -7.22 25.74
CA MET A 1 0.21 -7.43 25.29
C MET A 1 0.29 -7.80 23.81
N PRO A 2 -0.08 -9.02 23.39
CA PRO A 2 -0.15 -9.31 21.96
C PRO A 2 -1.54 -8.90 21.50
N PHE A 3 -1.68 -7.77 20.79
CA PHE A 3 -2.80 -7.48 19.88
C PHE A 3 -2.61 -6.06 19.33
N ILE A 4 -2.17 -5.94 18.08
CA ILE A 4 -2.12 -4.68 17.32
C ILE A 4 -3.39 -4.52 16.46
N ASP A 5 -4.18 -5.59 16.29
CA ASP A 5 -5.37 -5.59 15.44
C ASP A 5 -6.65 -5.73 16.26
N ALA A 6 -7.27 -4.61 16.60
CA ALA A 6 -8.67 -4.61 17.02
C ALA A 6 -9.53 -4.15 15.82
N PRO A 7 -10.72 -4.75 15.60
CA PRO A 7 -11.61 -4.31 14.54
C PRO A 7 -11.84 -2.80 14.59
N SER A 8 -11.79 -2.14 13.45
CA SER A 8 -11.95 -0.69 13.32
C SER A 8 -10.92 0.19 14.04
N ASN A 9 -9.78 -0.36 14.50
CA ASN A 9 -8.66 0.41 15.05
C ASN A 9 -7.45 0.31 14.13
N PHE A 10 -7.25 1.34 13.31
CA PHE A 10 -6.12 1.41 12.39
C PHE A 10 -4.86 1.82 13.15
N TYR A 11 -3.80 1.03 13.02
CA TYR A 11 -2.49 1.37 13.56
C TYR A 11 -1.84 2.50 12.74
N LEU A 12 -1.47 3.61 13.39
CA LEU A 12 -0.78 4.74 12.75
C LEU A 12 0.69 4.90 13.13
N GLY A 13 1.21 4.03 14.01
CA GLY A 13 2.56 4.11 14.54
C GLY A 13 2.58 4.47 16.02
N ARG A 14 3.49 5.37 16.39
CA ARG A 14 3.79 5.70 17.79
C ARG A 14 3.95 7.21 17.97
N ALA A 15 3.66 7.69 19.16
CA ALA A 15 3.78 9.11 19.49
C ALA A 15 5.25 9.56 19.43
N VAL A 16 5.46 10.80 19.00
CA VAL A 16 6.78 11.43 18.95
C VAL A 16 6.77 12.60 19.91
N ASP A 17 7.78 12.68 20.77
CA ASP A 17 7.97 13.84 21.64
C ASP A 17 8.30 15.06 20.76
N PRO A 18 7.48 16.13 20.79
CA PRO A 18 7.66 17.28 19.91
C PRO A 18 8.90 18.13 20.25
N ALA A 19 9.45 18.00 21.46
CA ALA A 19 10.64 18.74 21.89
C ALA A 19 11.94 18.00 21.52
N SER A 20 11.99 16.68 21.71
CA SER A 20 13.19 15.87 21.42
C SER A 20 13.20 15.24 20.03
N GLY A 21 12.02 15.06 19.42
CA GLY A 21 11.85 14.28 18.19
C GLY A 21 11.98 12.77 18.41
N GLU A 22 12.07 12.31 19.66
CA GLU A 22 12.20 10.89 19.99
C GLU A 22 10.85 10.18 19.92
N VAL A 23 10.85 8.96 19.35
CA VAL A 23 9.67 8.12 19.27
C VAL A 23 9.45 7.45 20.63
N ASN A 24 8.27 7.63 21.21
CA ASN A 24 7.88 6.93 22.43
C ASN A 24 7.45 5.50 22.07
N LYS A 25 8.28 4.52 22.42
CA LYS A 25 8.04 3.10 22.07
C LYS A 25 6.79 2.51 22.72
N ASP A 26 6.38 3.05 23.87
CA ASP A 26 5.26 2.52 24.65
C ASP A 26 3.92 3.18 24.32
N ASP A 27 3.93 4.28 23.54
CA ASP A 27 2.74 5.07 23.21
C ASP A 27 2.33 4.85 21.76
N VAL A 28 1.57 3.78 21.54
CA VAL A 28 1.04 3.40 20.22
C VAL A 28 -0.18 4.26 19.87
N VAL A 29 -0.18 4.80 18.66
CA VAL A 29 -1.26 5.63 18.13
C VAL A 29 -2.17 4.79 17.25
N TYR A 30 -3.43 4.68 17.67
CA TYR A 30 -4.51 4.08 16.87
C TYR A 30 -5.46 5.16 16.38
N TYR A 31 -6.10 4.89 15.24
CA TYR A 31 -7.13 5.73 14.64
C TYR A 31 -8.41 4.92 14.45
N ASP A 32 -9.54 5.46 14.90
CA ASP A 32 -10.84 4.80 14.77
C ASP A 32 -11.33 4.91 13.33
N SER A 33 -11.44 3.79 12.62
CA SER A 33 -11.85 3.77 11.22
C SER A 33 -13.28 4.26 11.01
N ARG A 34 -14.11 4.27 12.07
CA ARG A 34 -15.47 4.83 12.02
C ARG A 34 -15.49 6.34 11.82
N ASP A 35 -14.38 7.03 12.08
CA ASP A 35 -14.24 8.45 11.77
C ASP A 35 -14.07 8.69 10.25
N LEU A 36 -13.69 7.66 9.47
CA LEU A 36 -13.52 7.73 8.00
C LEU A 36 -14.83 7.60 7.22
N THR A 37 -15.99 7.49 7.88
CA THR A 37 -17.29 7.35 7.18
C THR A 37 -17.77 8.64 6.50
N THR A 38 -16.98 9.71 6.56
CA THR A 38 -17.28 11.00 5.93
C THR A 38 -16.23 11.34 4.86
N HIS A 39 -15.50 12.46 5.02
CA HIS A 39 -14.47 12.90 4.07
C HIS A 39 -13.18 13.18 4.86
N GLY A 40 -12.09 12.56 4.44
CA GLY A 40 -10.75 12.84 4.96
C GLY A 40 -9.92 13.67 3.98
N LEU A 41 -9.00 14.47 4.49
CA LEU A 41 -8.02 15.20 3.69
C LEU A 41 -6.63 15.09 4.32
N ILE A 42 -5.67 14.56 3.57
CA ILE A 42 -4.26 14.50 3.97
C ILE A 42 -3.50 15.63 3.26
N VAL A 43 -3.00 16.60 4.02
CA VAL A 43 -2.24 17.76 3.51
C VAL A 43 -0.82 17.78 4.05
N GLY A 44 0.10 18.41 3.31
CA GLY A 44 1.52 18.48 3.66
C GLY A 44 2.42 18.72 2.45
N MET A 45 3.67 19.14 2.68
CA MET A 45 4.65 19.38 1.62
C MET A 45 5.22 18.06 1.05
N THR A 46 5.86 18.08 -0.13
CA THR A 46 6.56 16.90 -0.65
C THR A 46 7.61 16.42 0.35
N GLY A 47 7.69 15.10 0.57
CA GLY A 47 8.58 14.52 1.58
C GLY A 47 8.01 14.52 3.01
N SER A 48 6.84 15.10 3.27
CA SER A 48 6.23 15.12 4.61
C SER A 48 5.54 13.81 5.02
N GLY A 49 5.70 12.73 4.25
CA GLY A 49 5.09 11.43 4.57
C GLY A 49 3.62 11.24 4.18
N LYS A 50 2.98 12.16 3.44
CA LYS A 50 1.57 12.02 3.03
C LYS A 50 1.25 10.67 2.37
N THR A 51 2.07 10.26 1.40
CA THR A 51 1.89 9.00 0.69
C THR A 51 2.09 7.82 1.63
N GLY A 52 3.07 7.88 2.53
CA GLY A 52 3.30 6.83 3.53
C GLY A 52 2.12 6.69 4.51
N LEU A 53 1.55 7.81 4.99
CA LEU A 53 0.35 7.79 5.82
C LEU A 53 -0.86 7.20 5.07
N ALA A 54 -1.05 7.58 3.80
CA ALA A 54 -2.14 7.03 2.99
C ALA A 54 -1.97 5.52 2.76
N ILE A 55 -0.75 5.07 2.46
CA ILE A 55 -0.43 3.64 2.31
C ILE A 55 -0.71 2.89 3.60
N GLY A 56 -0.24 3.39 4.76
CA GLY A 56 -0.53 2.76 6.05
C GLY A 56 -2.03 2.65 6.33
N LEU A 57 -2.80 3.72 6.09
CA LEU A 57 -4.27 3.67 6.22
C LEU A 57 -4.92 2.63 5.30
N ILE A 58 -4.39 2.43 4.08
CA ILE A 58 -4.88 1.43 3.14
C ILE A 58 -4.53 0.02 3.61
N GLU A 59 -3.32 -0.20 4.12
CA GLU A 59 -2.88 -1.49 4.68
C GLU A 59 -3.78 -1.90 5.87
N GLU A 60 -4.09 -0.97 6.76
CA GLU A 60 -5.00 -1.20 7.88
C GLU A 60 -6.44 -1.48 7.41
N ALA A 61 -6.91 -0.78 6.38
CA ALA A 61 -8.21 -1.04 5.78
C ALA A 61 -8.31 -2.43 5.13
N ILE A 62 -7.23 -2.89 4.48
CA ILE A 62 -7.12 -4.25 3.92
C ILE A 62 -7.18 -5.29 5.04
N LEU A 63 -6.47 -5.06 6.15
CA LEU A 63 -6.46 -5.98 7.30
C LEU A 63 -7.82 -6.05 8.01
N ASP A 64 -8.58 -4.94 8.05
CA ASP A 64 -9.94 -4.89 8.62
C ASP A 64 -11.02 -5.35 7.62
N GLY A 65 -10.64 -5.77 6.40
CA GLY A 65 -11.56 -6.27 5.38
C GLY A 65 -12.49 -5.21 4.79
N VAL A 66 -12.05 -3.94 4.78
CA VAL A 66 -12.82 -2.81 4.25
C VAL A 66 -12.61 -2.71 2.73
N PRO A 67 -13.66 -2.89 1.90
CA PRO A 67 -13.53 -2.76 0.46
C PRO A 67 -13.25 -1.31 0.06
N ALA A 68 -12.23 -1.09 -0.77
CA ALA A 68 -11.82 0.24 -1.20
C ALA A 68 -11.63 0.31 -2.72
N ILE A 69 -11.98 1.45 -3.30
CA ILE A 69 -11.62 1.82 -4.68
C ILE A 69 -10.57 2.92 -4.59
N LEU A 70 -9.38 2.65 -5.10
CA LEU A 70 -8.24 3.55 -5.03
C LEU A 70 -7.95 4.11 -6.42
N VAL A 71 -7.88 5.44 -6.52
CA VAL A 71 -7.51 6.13 -7.76
C VAL A 71 -6.09 6.65 -7.60
N ASP A 72 -5.16 6.02 -8.31
CA ASP A 72 -3.74 6.33 -8.20
C ASP A 72 -3.18 6.94 -9.49
N PRO A 73 -3.15 8.28 -9.59
CA PRO A 73 -2.56 8.95 -10.75
C PRO A 73 -1.03 8.88 -10.77
N LYS A 74 -0.38 8.47 -9.66
CA LYS A 74 1.08 8.40 -9.56
C LYS A 74 1.63 7.02 -9.89
N GLY A 75 0.85 5.97 -9.63
CA GLY A 75 1.25 4.57 -9.81
C GLY A 75 2.04 4.01 -8.62
N ASP A 76 2.07 4.70 -7.48
CA ASP A 76 2.81 4.29 -6.29
C ASP A 76 2.10 3.19 -5.48
N LEU A 77 0.78 3.03 -5.62
CA LEU A 77 -0.01 2.06 -4.85
C LEU A 77 0.22 0.62 -5.29
N GLY A 78 0.76 0.38 -6.49
CA GLY A 78 1.19 -0.95 -6.92
C GLY A 78 2.24 -1.57 -6.00
N ASN A 79 2.97 -0.74 -5.25
CA ASN A 79 3.96 -1.19 -4.27
C ASN A 79 3.35 -1.97 -3.10
N LEU A 80 2.03 -1.86 -2.84
CA LEU A 80 1.34 -2.67 -1.83
C LEU A 80 1.47 -4.19 -2.11
N LEU A 81 1.65 -4.57 -3.38
CA LEU A 81 1.89 -5.95 -3.78
C LEU A 81 3.33 -6.44 -3.50
N LEU A 82 4.25 -5.55 -3.11
CA LEU A 82 5.62 -5.90 -2.75
C LEU A 82 5.73 -6.31 -1.28
N THR A 83 4.89 -7.27 -0.86
CA THR A 83 4.89 -7.79 0.50
C THR A 83 5.64 -9.12 0.57
N PHE A 84 6.75 -9.14 1.33
CA PHE A 84 7.68 -10.27 1.42
C PHE A 84 7.75 -10.83 2.86
N PRO A 85 6.82 -11.72 3.25
CA PRO A 85 6.69 -12.15 4.64
C PRO A 85 7.87 -12.98 5.16
N ASP A 86 8.53 -13.73 4.28
CA ASP A 86 9.66 -14.60 4.64
C ASP A 86 11.00 -13.86 4.67
N PHE A 87 11.05 -12.59 4.24
CA PHE A 87 12.27 -11.79 4.11
C PHE A 87 13.42 -12.51 3.37
N LYS A 88 13.08 -13.31 2.35
CA LYS A 88 14.06 -14.03 1.54
C LYS A 88 14.79 -13.05 0.62
N PRO A 89 16.13 -13.01 0.60
CA PRO A 89 16.88 -12.14 -0.31
C PRO A 89 16.46 -12.27 -1.78
N GLU A 90 16.06 -13.47 -2.20
CA GLU A 90 15.59 -13.77 -3.56
C GLU A 90 14.34 -12.97 -3.95
N ASP A 91 13.47 -12.66 -2.99
CA ASP A 91 12.26 -11.87 -3.23
C ASP A 91 12.60 -10.39 -3.48
N PHE A 92 13.69 -9.89 -2.91
CA PHE A 92 14.18 -8.51 -3.08
C PHE A 92 15.05 -8.34 -4.32
N GLN A 93 15.73 -9.41 -4.75
CA GLN A 93 16.71 -9.37 -5.83
C GLN A 93 16.20 -8.77 -7.16
N PRO A 94 14.95 -9.00 -7.61
CA PRO A 94 14.42 -8.38 -8.82
C PRO A 94 14.22 -6.85 -8.71
N TRP A 95 14.15 -6.33 -7.49
CA TRP A 95 13.77 -4.95 -7.19
C TRP A 95 14.94 -4.07 -6.78
N VAL A 96 16.11 -4.66 -6.51
CA VAL A 96 17.33 -3.91 -6.23
C VAL A 96 17.98 -3.40 -7.50
N GLN A 97 18.58 -2.21 -7.45
CA GLN A 97 19.20 -1.58 -8.60
C GLN A 97 20.67 -1.99 -8.73
N GLU A 98 21.09 -2.44 -9.92
CA GLU A 98 22.50 -2.80 -10.18
C GLU A 98 23.45 -1.62 -9.95
N ASP A 99 23.03 -0.40 -10.29
CA ASP A 99 23.86 0.79 -10.11
C ASP A 99 24.08 1.12 -8.63
N GLU A 100 23.13 0.81 -7.74
CA GLU A 100 23.31 0.93 -6.28
C GLU A 100 24.35 -0.08 -5.80
N ALA A 101 24.24 -1.33 -6.24
CA ALA A 101 25.19 -2.38 -5.89
C ALA A 101 26.63 -2.01 -6.34
N ARG A 102 26.77 -1.45 -7.55
CA ARG A 102 28.07 -0.94 -8.05
C ARG A 102 28.62 0.20 -7.22
N ARG A 103 27.80 1.18 -6.83
CA ARG A 103 28.23 2.33 -6.01
C ARG A 103 28.71 1.87 -4.62
N ASP A 104 28.03 0.89 -4.05
CA ASP A 104 28.34 0.36 -2.72
C ASP A 104 29.43 -0.72 -2.72
N ASN A 105 29.99 -1.03 -3.90
CA ASN A 105 30.97 -2.10 -4.10
C ASN A 105 30.51 -3.47 -3.56
N VAL A 106 29.23 -3.80 -3.77
CA VAL A 106 28.63 -5.09 -3.41
C VAL A 106 27.98 -5.75 -4.63
N THR A 107 27.74 -7.04 -4.55
CA THR A 107 26.95 -7.75 -5.55
C THR A 107 25.45 -7.46 -5.37
N VAL A 108 24.67 -7.69 -6.44
CA VAL A 108 23.19 -7.58 -6.40
C VAL A 108 22.59 -8.49 -5.33
N ALA A 109 23.11 -9.71 -5.19
CA ALA A 109 22.66 -10.66 -4.18
C ALA A 109 22.98 -10.18 -2.74
N GLU A 110 24.17 -9.62 -2.52
CA GLU A 110 24.54 -9.04 -1.22
C GLU A 110 23.68 -7.80 -0.90
N LEU A 111 23.38 -6.96 -1.89
CA LEU A 111 22.49 -5.82 -1.70
C LEU A 111 21.08 -6.28 -1.34
N ALA A 112 20.54 -7.29 -2.03
CA ALA A 112 19.24 -7.87 -1.73
C ALA A 112 19.17 -8.44 -0.31
N ALA A 113 20.21 -9.16 0.13
CA ALA A 113 20.29 -9.67 1.49
C ALA A 113 20.34 -8.54 2.55
N LYS A 114 21.10 -7.47 2.28
CA LYS A 114 21.12 -6.29 3.16
C LYS A 114 19.75 -5.61 3.24
N LYS A 115 19.03 -5.48 2.12
CA LYS A 115 17.68 -4.88 2.09
C LYS A 115 16.68 -5.72 2.85
N ALA A 116 16.72 -7.05 2.67
CA ALA A 116 15.86 -7.98 3.40
C ALA A 116 16.06 -7.88 4.92
N GLU A 117 17.32 -7.86 5.38
CA GLU A 117 17.65 -7.69 6.81
C GLU A 117 17.22 -6.32 7.34
N GLN A 118 17.42 -5.26 6.56
CA GLN A 118 16.99 -3.90 6.91
C GLN A 118 15.47 -3.81 7.08
N TRP A 119 14.71 -4.40 6.15
CA TRP A 119 13.25 -4.46 6.23
C TRP A 119 12.77 -5.26 7.43
N GLN A 120 13.36 -6.44 7.65
CA GLN A 120 13.02 -7.29 8.80
C GLN A 120 13.23 -6.55 10.13
N LYS A 121 14.39 -5.89 10.31
CA LYS A 121 14.68 -5.11 11.52
C LYS A 121 13.77 -3.91 11.65
N GLY A 122 13.59 -3.16 10.56
CA GLY A 122 12.74 -1.97 10.56
C GLY A 122 11.31 -2.29 10.94
N LEU A 123 10.71 -3.35 10.39
CA LEU A 123 9.35 -3.76 10.74
C LEU A 123 9.26 -4.30 12.17
N ALA A 124 10.25 -5.09 12.60
CA ALA A 124 10.31 -5.58 13.98
C ALA A 124 10.41 -4.44 15.01
N ASP A 125 11.10 -3.34 14.69
CA ASP A 125 11.20 -2.16 15.55
C ASP A 125 9.83 -1.49 15.79
N TRP A 126 8.87 -1.69 14.88
CA TRP A 126 7.48 -1.20 14.97
C TRP A 126 6.49 -2.27 15.43
N ASP A 127 6.97 -3.42 15.93
CA ASP A 127 6.17 -4.58 16.32
C ASP A 127 5.34 -5.21 15.17
N ILE A 128 5.74 -4.97 13.92
CA ILE A 128 5.15 -5.60 12.74
C ILE A 128 5.76 -6.98 12.56
N THR A 129 4.98 -8.02 12.83
CA THR A 129 5.45 -9.41 12.78
C THR A 129 5.36 -10.01 11.38
N PRO A 130 6.15 -11.06 11.07
CA PRO A 130 6.00 -11.82 9.83
C PRO A 130 4.58 -12.36 9.63
N GLU A 131 3.89 -12.75 10.71
CA GLU A 131 2.51 -13.21 10.66
C GLU A 131 1.55 -12.11 10.20
N ARG A 132 1.72 -10.87 10.70
CA ARG A 132 0.91 -9.72 10.25
C ARG A 132 1.11 -9.44 8.77
N MET A 133 2.36 -9.43 8.31
CA MET A 133 2.64 -9.24 6.88
C MET A 133 2.06 -10.35 6.02
N LYS A 134 2.09 -11.59 6.51
CA LYS A 134 1.49 -12.72 5.80
C LYS A 134 -0.02 -12.53 5.67
N LEU A 135 -0.70 -12.08 6.73
CA LEU A 135 -2.12 -11.72 6.67
C LEU A 135 -2.38 -10.61 5.65
N LEU A 136 -1.58 -9.53 5.68
CA LEU A 136 -1.69 -8.43 4.70
C LEU A 136 -1.52 -8.95 3.26
N LYS A 137 -0.50 -9.77 3.02
CA LYS A 137 -0.24 -10.36 1.71
C LYS A 137 -1.38 -11.24 1.24
N GLU A 138 -1.88 -12.13 2.10
CA GLU A 138 -2.99 -13.01 1.74
C GLU A 138 -4.22 -12.17 1.38
N SER A 139 -4.60 -11.18 2.20
CA SER A 139 -5.70 -10.27 1.86
C SER A 139 -5.47 -9.52 0.55
N ALA A 140 -4.27 -8.97 0.32
CA ALA A 140 -3.95 -8.24 -0.89
C ALA A 140 -3.95 -9.14 -2.15
N ASP A 141 -3.37 -10.33 -2.09
CA ASP A 141 -3.28 -11.26 -3.23
C ASP A 141 -4.66 -11.78 -3.66
N PHE A 142 -5.62 -11.90 -2.73
CA PHE A 142 -6.98 -12.37 -3.03
C PHE A 142 -7.96 -11.24 -3.37
N GLU A 143 -7.73 -10.02 -2.89
CA GLU A 143 -8.74 -8.95 -2.93
C GLU A 143 -8.26 -7.64 -3.60
N MET A 144 -6.96 -7.49 -3.88
CA MET A 144 -6.41 -6.30 -4.55
C MET A 144 -6.28 -6.51 -6.06
N PHE A 145 -7.10 -5.79 -6.82
CA PHE A 145 -7.09 -5.83 -8.27
C PHE A 145 -6.57 -4.50 -8.84
N ILE A 146 -5.47 -4.54 -9.60
CA ILE A 146 -4.95 -3.36 -10.29
C ILE A 146 -5.61 -3.26 -11.66
N TYR A 147 -6.43 -2.22 -11.84
CA TYR A 147 -7.06 -1.90 -13.12
C TYR A 147 -6.28 -0.81 -13.85
N THR A 148 -5.87 -1.09 -15.09
CA THR A 148 -5.05 -0.17 -15.88
C THR A 148 -5.76 0.28 -17.15
N PRO A 149 -6.15 1.56 -17.27
CA PRO A 149 -6.64 2.11 -18.53
C PRO A 149 -5.50 2.22 -19.56
N GLY A 150 -5.68 1.60 -20.73
CA GLY A 150 -4.73 1.73 -21.85
C GLY A 150 -3.37 1.06 -21.65
N SER A 151 -3.20 0.26 -20.60
CA SER A 151 -2.03 -0.60 -20.36
C SER A 151 -2.48 -2.03 -20.06
N GLU A 152 -1.63 -3.00 -20.41
CA GLU A 152 -1.80 -4.44 -20.11
C GLU A 152 -1.00 -4.88 -18.88
N SER A 153 -0.40 -3.94 -18.13
CA SER A 153 0.38 -4.25 -16.91
C SER A 153 -0.48 -4.74 -15.73
N GLY A 154 -1.78 -4.44 -15.74
CA GLY A 154 -2.78 -4.97 -14.81
C GLY A 154 -3.99 -5.50 -15.56
N ILE A 155 -5.16 -5.50 -14.92
CA ILE A 155 -6.43 -5.83 -15.58
C ILE A 155 -6.81 -4.67 -16.51
N PRO A 156 -6.81 -4.88 -17.83
CA PRO A 156 -7.08 -3.79 -18.76
C PRO A 156 -8.54 -3.34 -18.63
N VAL A 157 -8.74 -2.02 -18.48
CA VAL A 157 -10.07 -1.42 -18.56
C VAL A 157 -10.13 -0.56 -19.81
N SER A 158 -11.05 -0.91 -20.71
CA SER A 158 -11.38 -0.03 -21.82
C SER A 158 -12.30 1.08 -21.34
N ILE A 159 -11.75 2.28 -21.17
CA ILE A 159 -12.57 3.49 -20.95
C ILE A 159 -13.38 3.83 -22.22
N LEU A 160 -12.89 3.38 -23.38
CA LEU A 160 -13.54 3.55 -24.67
C LEU A 160 -14.39 2.32 -24.99
N ALA A 161 -15.45 2.09 -24.22
CA ALA A 161 -16.55 1.25 -24.65
C ALA A 161 -17.23 1.93 -25.86
N SER A 162 -16.66 1.71 -27.05
CA SER A 162 -17.23 2.06 -28.35
C SER A 162 -17.86 3.47 -28.44
N LEU A 163 -17.10 4.45 -28.93
CA LEU A 163 -17.63 5.75 -29.40
C LEU A 163 -18.60 5.61 -30.61
N ARG A 164 -19.14 4.42 -30.89
CA ARG A 164 -20.16 4.24 -31.91
C ARG A 164 -21.42 4.96 -31.45
N ALA A 165 -22.02 5.70 -32.38
CA ALA A 165 -23.31 6.32 -32.14
C ALA A 165 -24.33 5.26 -31.69
N PRO A 166 -25.18 5.56 -30.68
CA PRO A 166 -26.30 4.70 -30.32
C PRO A 166 -27.13 4.38 -31.57
N LYS A 167 -27.51 3.10 -31.74
CA LYS A 167 -28.26 2.68 -32.94
C LYS A 167 -29.60 3.42 -33.09
N ASP A 168 -30.18 3.81 -31.97
CA ASP A 168 -31.54 4.38 -31.90
C ASP A 168 -31.57 5.88 -31.54
N GLY A 169 -30.42 6.58 -31.61
CA GLY A 169 -30.33 8.01 -31.27
C GLY A 169 -30.38 8.29 -29.76
N PHE A 170 -30.32 9.58 -29.39
CA PHE A 170 -30.22 10.03 -28.00
C PHE A 170 -31.55 9.99 -27.21
N ASP A 171 -32.67 9.70 -27.88
CA ASP A 171 -34.02 9.65 -27.27
C ASP A 171 -34.37 8.28 -26.67
N ALA A 172 -33.54 7.26 -26.91
CA ALA A 172 -33.70 5.94 -26.32
C ALA A 172 -32.99 5.88 -24.96
N ASP A 173 -33.67 5.26 -23.98
CA ASP A 173 -33.20 5.07 -22.61
C ASP A 173 -31.70 4.71 -22.56
N PRO A 174 -30.86 5.52 -21.89
CA PRO A 174 -29.42 5.30 -21.85
C PRO A 174 -29.03 3.96 -21.19
N GLU A 175 -29.91 3.32 -20.42
CA GLU A 175 -29.67 1.95 -19.92
C GLU A 175 -29.90 0.86 -20.97
N ALA A 176 -30.76 1.10 -21.97
CA ALA A 176 -31.10 0.13 -23.01
C ALA A 176 -30.02 -0.01 -24.12
N ASN A 177 -29.04 0.90 -24.16
CA ASN A 177 -28.01 0.98 -25.20
C ASN A 177 -26.59 0.62 -24.71
N ARG A 178 -26.45 -0.06 -23.56
CA ARG A 178 -25.17 -0.64 -23.12
C ARG A 178 -24.86 -1.97 -23.80
#